data_AF-A0AAE6JGC1-F1
#
_entry.id   AF-A0AAE6JGC1-F1
#
_cell.length_a   1.000
_cell.length_b   1.000
_cell.length_c   1.000
_cell.angle_alpha   90.00
_cell.angle_beta   90.00
_cell.angle_gamma   90.00
#
_symmetry.space_group_name_H-M   'P 1'
#
loop_
_entity.id
_entity.type
_entity.pdbx_description
1 polymer ?
#
loop_
_entity_poly.entity_id
_entity_poly.type
_entity_poly.pdbx_seq_one_letter_code
_entity_poly.pdbx_strand_id
1 'polypeptide(L)'
;MLQTFLKNNLITLTDDQQLEKLKKSSQELVKRIKKEKSRIYSFALAGIDPNIPAENNEIAEVKEIFERTWPTYAAITRDTPIPFIRAVILNALVELAADMAIANLIYLSTKDVVKHLTFSPVEEVTIKVFLSDIAQKITIAAYEKFRIRHAINNTLISTEGVKRPIVDEAITKKVLEGDYGDGTLPTFIPKVVKSYTAAINKAHLDTQNNLEMVSGSINALGLKTELIWWKTTAYSPMLKSPYDVIASPVLEIALAADFATFVPAIFPESVDYFLSATVEEIAGNDDVTLTSFLNSLNSNADALSGILKEQSNAEGRISLLDFVSGLVHKKYELKDLKTKVGVDEDLKLKPGSLTTWLFHDFLCNVILTSK
;
A
#
# COMPACT_ATOMS: atom_id res chain seq x y z
N MET A 1 13.36 -11.50 -4.88
CA MET A 1 12.76 -12.69 -4.23
C MET A 1 13.32 -14.02 -4.72
N LEU A 2 13.56 -14.19 -6.03
CA LEU A 2 14.07 -15.46 -6.58
C LEU A 2 15.33 -15.97 -5.86
N GLN A 3 16.30 -15.08 -5.60
CA GLN A 3 17.52 -15.42 -4.87
C GLN A 3 17.26 -15.85 -3.43
N THR A 4 16.28 -15.24 -2.75
CA THR A 4 15.89 -15.61 -1.38
C THR A 4 15.29 -17.01 -1.36
N PHE A 5 14.42 -17.33 -2.33
CA PHE A 5 13.84 -18.66 -2.48
C PHE A 5 14.91 -19.74 -2.73
N LEU A 6 15.92 -19.43 -3.54
CA LEU A 6 17.07 -20.33 -3.76
C LEU A 6 17.90 -20.53 -2.50
N LYS A 7 18.29 -19.45 -1.83
CA LYS A 7 19.09 -19.50 -0.59
C LYS A 7 18.41 -20.30 0.52
N ASN A 8 17.08 -20.24 0.57
CA ASN A 8 16.27 -20.92 1.57
C ASN A 8 15.80 -22.31 1.11
N ASN A 9 16.31 -22.84 -0.01
CA ASN A 9 15.96 -24.14 -0.58
C ASN A 9 14.44 -24.34 -0.81
N LEU A 10 13.70 -23.25 -1.05
CA LEU A 10 12.28 -23.30 -1.41
C LEU A 10 12.09 -23.70 -2.89
N ILE A 11 13.11 -23.46 -3.72
CA ILE A 11 13.23 -23.94 -5.09
C ILE A 11 14.67 -24.40 -5.33
N THR A 12 14.86 -25.35 -6.25
CA THR A 12 16.18 -25.86 -6.63
C THR A 12 16.34 -25.75 -8.14
N LEU A 13 17.49 -25.23 -8.59
CA LEU A 13 17.83 -25.10 -10.02
C LEU A 13 18.95 -26.06 -10.37
N THR A 14 18.93 -26.58 -11.59
CA THR A 14 20.00 -27.46 -12.10
C THR A 14 21.13 -26.68 -12.76
N ASP A 15 20.86 -25.47 -13.24
CA ASP A 15 21.85 -24.60 -13.89
C ASP A 15 21.47 -23.11 -13.79
N ASP A 16 22.45 -22.23 -14.00
CA ASP A 16 22.28 -20.78 -13.96
C ASP A 16 21.37 -20.24 -15.08
N GLN A 17 21.23 -20.97 -16.21
CA GLN A 17 20.35 -20.53 -17.29
C GLN A 17 18.88 -20.60 -16.87
N GLN A 18 18.51 -21.52 -15.97
CA GLN A 18 17.16 -21.57 -15.40
C GLN A 18 16.83 -20.31 -14.59
N LEU A 19 17.78 -19.79 -13.82
CA LEU A 19 17.58 -18.55 -13.08
C LEU A 19 17.30 -17.38 -14.02
N GLU A 20 18.05 -17.27 -15.11
CA GLU A 20 17.83 -16.23 -16.12
C GLU A 20 16.47 -16.35 -16.80
N LYS A 21 15.98 -17.58 -17.03
CA LYS A 21 14.62 -17.81 -17.56
C LYS A 21 13.53 -17.41 -16.57
N LEU A 22 13.72 -17.69 -15.27
CA LEU A 22 12.78 -17.24 -14.22
C LEU A 22 12.74 -15.71 -14.11
N LYS A 23 13.90 -15.04 -14.19
CA LYS A 23 13.97 -13.57 -14.22
C LYS A 23 13.25 -13.00 -15.44
N LYS A 24 13.46 -13.55 -16.63
CA LYS A 24 12.77 -13.12 -17.87
C LYS A 24 11.25 -13.31 -17.75
N SER A 25 10.80 -14.42 -17.19
CA SER A 25 9.39 -14.69 -16.94
C SER A 25 8.78 -13.68 -15.96
N SER A 26 9.52 -13.35 -14.89
CA SER A 26 9.14 -12.29 -13.94
C SER A 26 9.00 -10.94 -14.63
N GLN A 27 9.93 -10.57 -15.52
CA GLN A 27 9.87 -9.29 -16.26
C GLN A 27 8.67 -9.25 -17.22
N GLU A 28 8.34 -10.36 -17.87
CA GLU A 28 7.16 -10.44 -18.73
C GLU A 28 5.87 -10.31 -17.92
N LEU A 29 5.80 -10.95 -16.75
CA LEU A 29 4.68 -10.80 -15.82
C LEU A 29 4.52 -9.35 -15.35
N VAL A 30 5.61 -8.66 -14.99
CA VAL A 30 5.59 -7.22 -14.63
C VAL A 30 4.96 -6.38 -15.74
N LYS A 31 5.31 -6.64 -17.01
CA LYS A 31 4.71 -5.90 -18.15
C LYS A 31 3.21 -6.16 -18.28
N ARG A 32 2.75 -7.39 -18.04
CA ARG A 32 1.32 -7.74 -18.08
C ARG A 32 0.56 -7.03 -16.96
N ILE A 33 1.04 -7.15 -15.72
CA ILE A 33 0.41 -6.52 -14.55
C ILE A 33 0.38 -4.98 -14.67
N LYS A 34 1.42 -4.36 -15.25
CA LYS A 34 1.43 -2.90 -15.50
C LYS A 34 0.32 -2.42 -16.44
N LYS A 35 -0.17 -3.28 -17.35
CA LYS A 35 -1.31 -2.95 -18.24
C LYS A 35 -2.65 -3.01 -17.50
N GLU A 36 -2.73 -3.78 -16.43
CA GLU A 36 -3.98 -4.02 -15.69
C GLU A 36 -3.71 -4.05 -14.18
N LYS A 37 -3.57 -2.87 -13.58
CA LYS A 37 -3.19 -2.70 -12.16
C LYS A 37 -4.16 -3.36 -11.18
N SER A 38 -5.43 -3.53 -11.53
CA SER A 38 -6.44 -4.23 -10.71
C SER A 38 -6.01 -5.65 -10.35
N ARG A 39 -5.20 -6.29 -11.18
CA ARG A 39 -4.73 -7.67 -10.97
C ARG A 39 -3.59 -7.80 -9.96
N ILE A 40 -3.00 -6.68 -9.51
CA ILE A 40 -1.95 -6.70 -8.48
C ILE A 40 -2.45 -7.40 -7.22
N TYR A 41 -3.70 -7.15 -6.82
CA TYR A 41 -4.31 -7.77 -5.63
C TYR A 41 -4.35 -9.30 -5.75
N SER A 42 -4.89 -9.81 -6.86
CA SER A 42 -5.04 -11.26 -7.05
C SER A 42 -3.68 -11.96 -7.17
N PHE A 43 -2.71 -11.36 -7.86
CA PHE A 43 -1.33 -11.85 -7.89
C PHE A 43 -0.64 -11.77 -6.52
N ALA A 44 -0.93 -10.77 -5.69
CA ALA A 44 -0.37 -10.65 -4.33
C ALA A 44 -0.86 -11.80 -3.45
N LEU A 45 -2.17 -12.04 -3.41
CA LEU A 45 -2.75 -13.18 -2.70
C LEU A 45 -2.22 -14.52 -3.23
N ALA A 46 -2.18 -14.67 -4.56
CA ALA A 46 -1.73 -15.90 -5.17
C ALA A 46 -0.24 -16.20 -4.90
N GLY A 47 0.59 -15.15 -4.86
CA GLY A 47 2.02 -15.26 -4.59
C GLY A 47 2.33 -15.68 -3.16
N ILE A 48 1.59 -15.16 -2.18
CA ILE A 48 1.86 -15.47 -0.76
C ILE A 48 1.34 -16.85 -0.34
N ASP A 49 0.30 -17.38 -0.99
CA ASP A 49 -0.37 -18.62 -0.57
C ASP A 49 0.40 -19.89 -0.96
N PRO A 50 0.96 -20.65 -0.01
CA PRO A 50 1.69 -21.89 -0.30
C PRO A 50 0.82 -23.03 -0.81
N ASN A 51 -0.47 -23.02 -0.47
CA ASN A 51 -1.42 -24.08 -0.79
C ASN A 51 -2.33 -23.70 -1.96
N ILE A 52 -1.91 -22.73 -2.78
CA ILE A 52 -2.71 -22.29 -3.91
C ILE A 52 -2.94 -23.43 -4.93
N PRO A 53 -4.19 -23.67 -5.38
CA PRO A 53 -4.48 -24.69 -6.38
C PRO A 53 -3.79 -24.42 -7.72
N ALA A 54 -3.41 -25.48 -8.43
CA ALA A 54 -2.75 -25.37 -9.73
C ALA A 54 -3.67 -24.82 -10.83
N GLU A 55 -4.97 -24.95 -10.65
CA GLU A 55 -6.04 -24.48 -11.53
C GLU A 55 -6.36 -22.99 -11.32
N ASN A 56 -5.73 -22.34 -10.33
CA ASN A 56 -5.92 -20.92 -10.11
C ASN A 56 -5.47 -20.10 -11.34
N ASN A 57 -6.24 -19.06 -11.67
CA ASN A 57 -6.04 -18.26 -12.88
C ASN A 57 -4.67 -17.56 -12.92
N GLU A 58 -4.21 -17.01 -11.80
CA GLU A 58 -2.89 -16.39 -11.71
C GLU A 58 -1.77 -17.41 -11.94
N ILE A 59 -1.93 -18.64 -11.43
CA ILE A 59 -0.99 -19.74 -11.64
C ILE A 59 -0.98 -20.18 -13.11
N ALA A 60 -2.15 -20.36 -13.72
CA ALA A 60 -2.30 -20.74 -15.11
C ALA A 60 -1.67 -19.71 -16.06
N GLU A 61 -1.84 -18.42 -15.79
CA GLU A 61 -1.22 -17.37 -16.59
C GLU A 61 0.32 -17.39 -16.50
N VAL A 62 0.88 -17.53 -15.30
CA VAL A 62 2.35 -17.57 -15.16
C VAL A 62 2.93 -18.84 -15.77
N LYS A 63 2.18 -19.95 -15.72
CA LYS A 63 2.53 -21.17 -16.46
C LYS A 63 2.59 -20.92 -17.97
N GLU A 64 1.64 -20.19 -18.54
CA GLU A 64 1.67 -19.78 -19.95
C GLU A 64 2.91 -18.93 -20.28
N ILE A 65 3.30 -18.01 -19.39
CA ILE A 65 4.53 -17.22 -19.53
C ILE A 65 5.77 -18.13 -19.52
N PHE A 66 5.79 -19.14 -18.65
CA PHE A 66 6.87 -20.12 -18.59
C PHE A 66 6.97 -20.95 -19.85
N GLU A 67 5.87 -21.46 -20.39
CA GLU A 67 5.86 -22.24 -21.63
C GLU A 67 6.40 -21.44 -22.82
N ARG A 68 6.13 -20.13 -22.86
CA ARG A 68 6.67 -19.22 -23.88
C ARG A 68 8.15 -18.88 -23.68
N THR A 69 8.57 -18.63 -22.45
CA THR A 69 9.93 -18.14 -22.12
C THR A 69 10.93 -19.29 -21.96
N TRP A 70 10.43 -20.47 -21.62
CA TRP A 70 11.18 -21.69 -21.37
C TRP A 70 10.47 -22.89 -22.04
N PRO A 71 10.62 -23.08 -23.36
CA PRO A 71 9.91 -24.14 -24.09
C PRO A 71 10.16 -25.56 -23.59
N THR A 72 11.34 -25.82 -23.02
CA THR A 72 11.68 -27.13 -22.43
C THR A 72 11.10 -27.36 -21.04
N TYR A 73 10.42 -26.36 -20.46
CA TYR A 73 9.87 -26.41 -19.10
C TYR A 73 8.85 -27.55 -18.94
N ALA A 74 7.89 -27.67 -19.86
CA ALA A 74 6.85 -28.69 -19.83
C ALA A 74 7.38 -30.13 -19.97
N ALA A 75 8.59 -30.31 -20.52
CA ALA A 75 9.22 -31.63 -20.63
C ALA A 75 9.93 -32.08 -19.34
N ILE A 76 10.21 -31.14 -18.43
CA ILE A 76 10.99 -31.38 -17.21
C ILE A 76 10.09 -31.47 -15.99
N THR A 77 8.89 -30.88 -16.02
CA THR A 77 7.94 -30.87 -14.92
C THR A 77 6.76 -31.80 -15.22
N ARG A 78 6.52 -32.79 -14.34
CA ARG A 78 5.34 -33.68 -14.46
C ARG A 78 4.05 -32.98 -13.99
N ASP A 79 4.17 -32.14 -12.98
CA ASP A 79 3.09 -31.34 -12.38
C ASP A 79 3.40 -29.85 -12.46
N THR A 80 2.38 -29.00 -12.32
CA THR A 80 2.55 -27.54 -12.24
C THR A 80 3.36 -27.19 -10.98
N PRO A 81 4.61 -26.70 -11.08
CA PRO A 81 5.47 -26.57 -9.92
C PRO A 81 5.22 -25.21 -9.25
N ILE A 82 4.17 -25.18 -8.43
CA ILE A 82 3.68 -24.03 -7.67
C ILE A 82 4.79 -23.20 -7.01
N PRO A 83 5.83 -23.79 -6.39
CA PRO A 83 6.91 -23.00 -5.77
C PRO A 83 7.67 -22.09 -6.75
N PHE A 84 7.90 -22.54 -7.99
CA PHE A 84 8.58 -21.73 -9.01
C PHE A 84 7.70 -20.58 -9.51
N ILE A 85 6.41 -20.89 -9.73
CA ILE A 85 5.43 -19.90 -10.16
C ILE A 85 5.29 -18.81 -9.10
N ARG A 86 5.09 -19.19 -7.83
CA ARG A 86 5.02 -18.24 -6.70
C ARG A 86 6.29 -17.42 -6.55
N ALA A 87 7.47 -18.04 -6.68
CA ALA A 87 8.74 -17.31 -6.63
C ALA A 87 8.83 -16.24 -7.73
N VAL A 88 8.31 -16.52 -8.93
CA VAL A 88 8.25 -15.55 -10.04
C VAL A 88 7.21 -14.46 -9.78
N ILE A 89 6.03 -14.80 -9.28
CA ILE A 89 4.99 -13.83 -8.88
C ILE A 89 5.55 -12.86 -7.83
N LEU A 90 6.08 -13.38 -6.72
CA LEU A 90 6.65 -12.57 -5.64
C LEU A 90 7.84 -11.72 -6.11
N ASN A 91 8.61 -12.21 -7.08
CA ASN A 91 9.70 -11.42 -7.66
C ASN A 91 9.19 -10.28 -8.53
N ALA A 92 8.14 -10.50 -9.32
CA ALA A 92 7.48 -9.45 -10.08
C ALA A 92 6.87 -8.40 -9.15
N LEU A 93 6.23 -8.82 -8.04
CA LEU A 93 5.67 -7.92 -7.04
C LEU A 93 6.74 -7.07 -6.35
N VAL A 94 7.93 -7.61 -6.06
CA VAL A 94 9.06 -6.79 -5.56
C VAL A 94 9.45 -5.69 -6.54
N GLU A 95 9.50 -5.98 -7.84
CA GLU A 95 9.83 -4.99 -8.85
C GLU A 95 8.74 -3.90 -8.95
N LEU A 96 7.47 -4.31 -8.89
CA LEU A 96 6.32 -3.41 -8.92
C LEU A 96 6.23 -2.54 -7.66
N ALA A 97 6.62 -3.06 -6.50
CA ALA A 97 6.67 -2.34 -5.22
C ALA A 97 7.75 -1.24 -5.16
N ALA A 98 8.45 -0.96 -6.26
CA ALA A 98 9.23 0.27 -6.40
C ALA A 98 8.33 1.52 -6.40
N ASP A 99 7.08 1.39 -6.87
CA ASP A 99 6.03 2.40 -6.72
C ASP A 99 5.37 2.29 -5.34
N MET A 100 5.28 3.40 -4.61
CA MET A 100 4.79 3.41 -3.22
C MET A 100 3.29 3.07 -3.11
N ALA A 101 2.47 3.46 -4.10
CA ALA A 101 1.05 3.13 -4.11
C ALA A 101 0.86 1.62 -4.38
N ILE A 102 1.65 1.06 -5.29
CA ILE A 102 1.64 -0.38 -5.55
C ILE A 102 2.19 -1.17 -4.35
N ALA A 103 3.27 -0.72 -3.73
CA ALA A 103 3.81 -1.31 -2.50
C ALA A 103 2.74 -1.38 -1.41
N ASN A 104 1.99 -0.30 -1.23
CA ASN A 104 0.91 -0.23 -0.27
C ASN A 104 -0.26 -1.17 -0.63
N LEU A 105 -0.65 -1.24 -1.90
CA LEU A 105 -1.66 -2.19 -2.38
C LEU A 105 -1.26 -3.65 -2.11
N ILE A 106 0.00 -4.01 -2.38
CA ILE A 106 0.52 -5.36 -2.09
C ILE A 106 0.49 -5.64 -0.58
N TYR A 107 0.88 -4.68 0.25
CA TYR A 107 0.89 -4.87 1.70
C TYR A 107 -0.52 -5.00 2.28
N LEU A 108 -1.43 -4.07 1.95
CA LEU A 108 -2.81 -4.08 2.46
C LEU A 108 -3.58 -5.34 2.02
N SER A 109 -3.39 -5.78 0.79
CA SER A 109 -4.04 -7.01 0.28
C SER A 109 -3.57 -8.29 0.97
N THR A 110 -2.37 -8.29 1.55
CA THR A 110 -1.75 -9.53 2.07
C THR A 110 -1.64 -9.59 3.59
N LYS A 111 -1.56 -8.43 4.28
CA LYS A 111 -1.24 -8.34 5.72
C LYS A 111 -2.21 -9.10 6.62
N ASP A 112 -3.47 -9.23 6.24
CA ASP A 112 -4.48 -9.93 7.05
C ASP A 112 -4.58 -11.40 6.68
N VAL A 113 -4.64 -11.71 5.38
CA VAL A 113 -4.72 -13.09 4.89
C VAL A 113 -3.50 -13.91 5.33
N VAL A 114 -2.30 -13.33 5.30
CA VAL A 114 -1.05 -14.03 5.66
C VAL A 114 -1.07 -14.60 7.08
N LYS A 115 -1.85 -14.02 8.01
CA LYS A 115 -1.97 -14.50 9.40
C LYS A 115 -2.71 -15.83 9.50
N HIS A 116 -3.45 -16.19 8.45
CA HIS A 116 -4.35 -17.35 8.41
C HIS A 116 -3.89 -18.42 7.40
N LEU A 117 -2.77 -18.19 6.72
CA LEU A 117 -2.16 -19.17 5.83
C LEU A 117 -1.20 -20.09 6.60
N THR A 118 -1.13 -21.35 6.19
CA THR A 118 -0.22 -22.34 6.80
C THR A 118 1.08 -22.42 6.01
N PHE A 119 2.21 -22.10 6.66
CA PHE A 119 3.53 -22.11 6.03
C PHE A 119 4.43 -23.21 6.60
N SER A 120 5.43 -23.63 5.82
CA SER A 120 6.61 -24.27 6.41
C SER A 120 7.44 -23.23 7.19
N PRO A 121 8.20 -23.59 8.22
CA PRO A 121 8.96 -22.62 9.04
C PRO A 121 9.90 -21.72 8.23
N VAL A 122 10.58 -22.30 7.23
CA VAL A 122 11.52 -21.57 6.36
C VAL A 122 10.78 -20.59 5.44
N GLU A 123 9.64 -21.02 4.93
CA GLU A 123 8.81 -20.19 4.06
C GLU A 123 8.15 -19.04 4.83
N GLU A 124 7.66 -19.30 6.05
CA GLU A 124 7.07 -18.29 6.93
C GLU A 124 8.04 -17.14 7.15
N VAL A 125 9.31 -17.44 7.48
CA VAL A 125 10.37 -16.43 7.62
C VAL A 125 10.59 -15.68 6.31
N THR A 126 10.61 -16.39 5.18
CA THR A 126 10.84 -15.80 3.85
C THR A 126 9.76 -14.79 3.49
N ILE A 127 8.48 -15.15 3.70
CA ILE A 127 7.33 -14.29 3.40
C ILE A 127 7.25 -13.13 4.40
N LYS A 128 7.51 -13.37 5.69
CA LYS A 128 7.55 -12.30 6.71
C LYS A 128 8.61 -11.25 6.40
N VAL A 129 9.81 -11.64 5.97
CA VAL A 129 10.86 -10.69 5.55
C VAL A 129 10.39 -9.86 4.36
N PHE A 130 9.84 -10.50 3.32
CA PHE A 130 9.31 -9.80 2.15
C PHE A 130 8.24 -8.76 2.52
N LEU A 131 7.25 -9.15 3.33
CA LEU A 131 6.20 -8.23 3.77
C LEU A 131 6.74 -7.13 4.69
N SER A 132 7.70 -7.45 5.57
CA SER A 132 8.33 -6.47 6.47
C SER A 132 9.11 -5.41 5.70
N ASP A 133 9.82 -5.78 4.63
CA ASP A 133 10.56 -4.82 3.80
C ASP A 133 9.62 -3.80 3.12
N ILE A 134 8.44 -4.26 2.69
CA ILE A 134 7.40 -3.39 2.14
C ILE A 134 6.78 -2.54 3.24
N ALA A 135 6.38 -3.17 4.35
CA ALA A 135 5.76 -2.53 5.50
C ALA A 135 6.64 -1.39 6.05
N GLN A 136 7.94 -1.63 6.23
CA GLN A 136 8.86 -0.62 6.78
C GLN A 136 8.89 0.65 5.91
N LYS A 137 8.90 0.51 4.58
CA LYS A 137 8.88 1.66 3.66
C LYS A 137 7.57 2.46 3.80
N ILE A 138 6.44 1.76 3.86
CA ILE A 138 5.12 2.36 4.03
C ILE A 138 5.04 3.07 5.38
N THR A 139 5.47 2.40 6.45
CA THR A 139 5.47 2.93 7.82
C THR A 139 6.28 4.20 7.94
N ILE A 140 7.49 4.25 7.37
CA ILE A 140 8.31 5.48 7.35
C ILE A 140 7.58 6.61 6.63
N ALA A 141 7.01 6.33 5.45
CA ALA A 141 6.26 7.33 4.68
C ALA A 141 5.00 7.81 5.41
N ALA A 142 4.30 6.90 6.08
CA ALA A 142 3.12 7.19 6.89
C ALA A 142 3.46 8.07 8.08
N TYR A 143 4.50 7.73 8.86
CA TYR A 143 4.90 8.54 10.00
C TYR A 143 5.36 9.93 9.58
N GLU A 144 6.09 10.07 8.47
CA GLU A 144 6.45 11.41 7.98
C GLU A 144 5.23 12.24 7.58
N LYS A 145 4.18 11.62 7.00
CA LYS A 145 2.91 12.29 6.70
C LYS A 145 2.08 12.64 7.95
N PHE A 146 2.13 11.81 8.98
CA PHE A 146 1.32 11.97 10.21
C PHE A 146 2.04 12.73 11.34
N ARG A 147 3.31 13.09 11.12
CA ARG A 147 4.14 13.82 12.06
C ARG A 147 3.79 15.30 12.06
N ILE A 148 3.48 15.82 13.25
CA ILE A 148 3.42 17.26 13.49
C ILE A 148 4.84 17.72 13.74
N ARG A 149 5.42 18.51 12.82
CA ARG A 149 6.78 19.02 13.01
C ARG A 149 6.72 20.27 13.89
N HIS A 150 7.23 20.16 15.13
CA HIS A 150 7.31 21.28 16.09
C HIS A 150 8.30 22.38 15.70
N ALA A 151 8.95 22.29 14.52
CA ALA A 151 9.88 23.30 14.03
C ALA A 151 9.14 24.51 13.45
N ILE A 152 8.26 25.11 14.27
CA ILE A 152 7.95 26.54 14.20
C ILE A 152 8.92 27.23 15.17
N ASN A 153 10.22 26.96 15.05
CA ASN A 153 11.19 27.89 15.62
C ASN A 153 11.12 29.16 14.76
N ASN A 154 11.32 30.33 15.38
CA ASN A 154 11.16 31.71 14.89
C ASN A 154 11.81 32.08 13.52
N THR A 155 12.24 31.11 12.72
CA THR A 155 12.84 31.25 11.39
C THR A 155 11.83 31.25 10.24
N LEU A 156 10.50 31.17 10.49
CA LEU A 156 9.52 31.03 9.40
C LEU A 156 9.47 32.22 8.44
N ILE A 157 9.94 33.41 8.81
CA ILE A 157 10.27 34.50 7.87
C ILE A 157 11.38 35.36 8.50
N SER A 158 12.52 34.77 8.89
CA SER A 158 13.67 35.61 9.24
C SER A 158 14.48 35.89 7.99
N THR A 159 14.40 37.13 7.51
CA THR A 159 15.34 37.67 6.52
C THR A 159 16.78 37.77 7.06
N GLU A 160 17.00 37.54 8.36
CA GLU A 160 18.33 37.62 8.99
C GLU A 160 19.28 36.51 8.48
N GLY A 161 18.74 35.41 7.95
CA GLY A 161 19.51 34.32 7.35
C GLY A 161 19.99 34.59 5.92
N VAL A 162 19.45 35.59 5.23
CA VAL A 162 20.02 36.07 3.97
C VAL A 162 21.25 36.90 4.34
N LYS A 163 22.34 36.22 4.67
CA LYS A 163 23.67 36.86 4.72
C LYS A 163 23.81 37.58 3.39
N ARG A 164 23.91 38.92 3.43
CA ARG A 164 24.34 39.71 2.28
C ARG A 164 25.53 38.95 1.70
N PRO A 165 25.50 38.56 0.41
CA PRO A 165 26.64 37.88 -0.17
C PRO A 165 27.86 38.73 0.16
N ILE A 166 28.91 38.11 0.66
CA ILE A 166 30.15 38.80 1.01
C ILE A 166 30.66 39.38 -0.30
N VAL A 167 30.30 40.64 -0.56
CA VAL A 167 30.97 41.43 -1.57
C VAL A 167 32.29 41.74 -0.90
N ASP A 168 33.37 41.18 -1.45
CA ASP A 168 34.71 41.45 -0.98
C ASP A 168 34.88 42.97 -0.89
N GLU A 169 35.03 43.49 0.33
CA GLU A 169 35.01 44.92 0.63
C GLU A 169 36.15 45.63 -0.14
N ALA A 170 37.25 44.92 -0.37
CA ALA A 170 38.38 45.37 -1.16
C ALA A 170 38.05 45.53 -2.66
N ILE A 171 37.16 44.69 -3.19
CA ILE A 171 36.77 44.74 -4.61
C ILE A 171 35.67 45.78 -4.83
N THR A 172 34.74 45.91 -3.88
CA THR A 172 33.71 46.98 -3.89
C THR A 172 34.36 48.36 -3.88
N LYS A 173 35.43 48.51 -3.09
CA LYS A 173 36.23 49.73 -3.03
C LYS A 173 36.95 50.03 -4.36
N LYS A 174 37.58 49.04 -5.01
CA LYS A 174 38.21 49.22 -6.34
C LYS A 174 37.23 49.61 -7.45
N VAL A 175 36.00 49.07 -7.43
CA VAL A 175 34.95 49.44 -8.39
C VAL A 175 34.43 50.86 -8.13
N LEU A 176 34.28 51.27 -6.88
CA LEU A 176 33.85 52.63 -6.51
C LEU A 176 34.94 53.70 -6.75
N GLU A 177 36.22 53.33 -6.62
CA GLU A 177 37.37 54.21 -6.83
C GLU A 177 37.81 54.32 -8.30
N GLY A 178 37.17 53.58 -9.21
CA GLY A 178 37.41 53.67 -10.66
C GLY A 178 38.72 53.04 -11.14
N ASP A 179 39.39 52.23 -10.32
CA ASP A 179 40.64 51.56 -10.66
C ASP A 179 40.37 50.23 -11.39
N TYR A 180 40.06 50.35 -12.67
CA TYR A 180 39.81 49.22 -13.55
C TYR A 180 41.08 48.86 -14.32
N GLY A 181 41.99 48.16 -13.65
CA GLY A 181 43.08 47.48 -14.33
C GLY A 181 42.54 46.63 -15.50
N ASP A 182 43.29 46.64 -16.60
CA ASP A 182 42.96 46.11 -17.93
C ASP A 182 42.21 44.76 -17.85
N GLY A 183 40.88 44.78 -18.09
CA GLY A 183 40.05 43.58 -18.23
C GLY A 183 39.28 43.05 -17.02
N THR A 184 39.20 43.77 -15.88
CA THR A 184 38.60 43.22 -14.64
C THR A 184 37.07 43.40 -14.46
N LEU A 185 36.44 44.36 -15.15
CA LEU A 185 34.99 44.61 -15.10
C LEU A 185 34.09 43.53 -15.74
N PRO A 186 34.40 43.00 -16.95
CA PRO A 186 33.50 42.09 -17.67
C PRO A 186 33.29 40.74 -16.97
N THR A 187 34.22 40.33 -16.11
CA THR A 187 34.16 39.05 -15.38
C THR A 187 33.58 39.20 -13.97
N PHE A 188 33.56 40.41 -13.40
CA PHE A 188 33.10 40.68 -12.05
C PHE A 188 31.57 40.73 -11.93
N ILE A 189 30.90 41.49 -12.81
CA ILE A 189 29.42 41.61 -12.80
C ILE A 189 28.74 40.23 -12.93
N PRO A 190 29.14 39.35 -13.84
CA PRO A 190 28.55 38.00 -13.92
C PRO A 190 28.78 37.16 -12.67
N LYS A 191 29.93 37.28 -12.00
CA LYS A 191 30.26 36.51 -10.79
C LYS A 191 29.42 36.94 -9.59
N VAL A 192 29.22 38.26 -9.43
CA VAL A 192 28.34 38.82 -8.40
C VAL A 192 26.88 38.47 -8.68
N VAL A 193 26.40 38.66 -9.91
CA VAL A 193 25.03 38.26 -10.28
C VAL A 193 24.79 36.77 -10.04
N LYS A 194 25.77 35.91 -10.34
CA LYS A 194 25.69 34.46 -10.07
C LYS A 194 25.59 34.14 -8.57
N SER A 195 26.33 34.85 -7.70
CA SER A 195 26.25 34.61 -6.25
C SER A 195 24.92 35.10 -5.66
N TYR A 196 24.40 36.24 -6.11
CA TYR A 196 23.06 36.71 -5.75
C TYR A 196 21.98 35.74 -6.22
N THR A 197 22.06 35.27 -7.47
CA THR A 197 21.10 34.30 -8.02
C THR A 197 21.12 33.00 -7.22
N ALA A 198 22.30 32.50 -6.83
CA ALA A 198 22.42 31.31 -6.00
C ALA A 198 21.83 31.49 -4.59
N ALA A 199 22.05 32.66 -3.97
CA ALA A 199 21.48 32.98 -2.65
C ALA A 199 19.95 33.10 -2.70
N ILE A 200 19.41 33.74 -3.74
CA ILE A 200 17.96 33.88 -3.95
C ILE A 200 17.33 32.50 -4.21
N ASN A 201 17.92 31.68 -5.08
CA ASN A 201 17.42 30.33 -5.36
C ASN A 201 17.42 29.46 -4.11
N LYS A 202 18.46 29.57 -3.27
CA LYS A 202 18.52 28.87 -2.00
C LYS A 202 17.42 29.34 -1.04
N ALA A 203 17.25 30.65 -0.85
CA ALA A 203 16.21 31.19 0.01
C ALA A 203 14.80 30.83 -0.47
N HIS A 204 14.58 30.80 -1.79
CA HIS A 204 13.32 30.35 -2.38
C HIS A 204 13.05 28.87 -2.08
N LEU A 205 14.05 28.00 -2.28
CA LEU A 205 13.94 26.58 -1.97
C LEU A 205 13.70 26.33 -0.48
N ASP A 206 14.42 27.03 0.40
CA ASP A 206 14.23 26.95 1.84
C ASP A 206 12.81 27.38 2.25
N THR A 207 12.28 28.43 1.61
CA THR A 207 10.89 28.89 1.84
C THR A 207 9.87 27.86 1.36
N GLN A 208 10.07 27.27 0.18
CA GLN A 208 9.20 26.21 -0.34
C GLN A 208 9.17 24.99 0.59
N ASN A 209 10.34 24.52 1.03
CA ASN A 209 10.46 23.40 1.96
C ASN A 209 9.76 23.68 3.30
N ASN A 210 9.86 24.91 3.80
CA ASN A 210 9.18 25.32 5.03
C ASN A 210 7.66 25.34 4.86
N LEU A 211 7.16 25.86 3.73
CA LEU A 211 5.73 25.86 3.43
C LEU A 211 5.16 24.45 3.28
N GLU A 212 5.87 23.55 2.59
CA GLU A 212 5.49 22.14 2.49
C GLU A 212 5.43 21.46 3.87
N MET A 213 6.41 21.75 4.74
CA MET A 213 6.44 21.22 6.10
C MET A 213 5.27 21.71 6.96
N VAL A 214 4.93 23.01 6.86
CA VAL A 214 3.78 23.60 7.58
C VAL A 214 2.48 23.02 7.06
N SER A 215 2.30 22.95 5.74
CA SER A 215 1.12 22.36 5.11
C SER A 215 0.94 20.89 5.51
N GLY A 216 2.02 20.09 5.50
CA GLY A 216 1.99 18.71 5.96
C GLY A 216 1.56 18.58 7.43
N SER A 217 2.06 19.46 8.30
CA SER A 217 1.68 19.47 9.72
C SER A 217 0.20 19.85 9.93
N ILE A 218 -0.32 20.80 9.15
CA ILE A 218 -1.74 21.20 9.18
C ILE A 218 -2.62 20.02 8.72
N ASN A 219 -2.25 19.34 7.63
CA ASN A 219 -3.00 18.19 7.14
C ASN A 219 -3.01 17.04 8.15
N ALA A 220 -1.86 16.77 8.78
CA ALA A 220 -1.76 15.75 9.84
C ALA A 220 -2.65 16.08 11.06
N LEU A 221 -2.74 17.36 11.44
CA LEU A 221 -3.62 17.81 12.52
C LEU A 221 -5.10 17.72 12.12
N GLY A 222 -5.43 18.11 10.89
CA GLY A 222 -6.78 17.99 10.32
C GLY A 222 -7.27 16.55 10.37
N LEU A 223 -6.48 15.61 9.85
CA LEU A 223 -6.82 14.18 9.87
C LEU A 223 -7.00 13.62 11.29
N LYS A 224 -6.14 13.99 12.25
CA LYS A 224 -6.30 13.56 13.65
C LYS A 224 -7.58 14.11 14.27
N THR A 225 -7.94 15.34 13.93
CA THR A 225 -9.19 15.97 14.38
C THR A 225 -10.40 15.27 13.78
N GLU A 226 -10.35 14.93 12.49
CA GLU A 226 -11.40 14.16 11.80
C GLU A 226 -11.55 12.75 12.39
N LEU A 227 -10.45 12.05 12.68
CA LEU A 227 -10.49 10.74 13.34
C LEU A 227 -11.18 10.80 14.71
N ILE A 228 -10.83 11.81 15.52
CA ILE A 228 -11.47 12.04 16.82
C ILE A 228 -12.95 12.38 16.63
N TRP A 229 -13.27 13.29 15.70
CA TRP A 229 -14.65 13.70 15.41
C TRP A 229 -15.52 12.53 14.97
N TRP A 230 -15.01 11.69 14.08
CA TRP A 230 -15.68 10.48 13.63
C TRP A 230 -15.97 9.54 14.82
N LYS A 231 -14.98 9.30 15.68
CA LYS A 231 -15.18 8.46 16.88
C LYS A 231 -16.21 9.09 17.84
N THR A 232 -16.12 10.40 18.10
CA THR A 232 -17.00 11.05 19.10
C THR A 232 -18.43 11.22 18.61
N THR A 233 -18.64 11.43 17.31
CA THR A 233 -19.98 11.51 16.75
C THR A 233 -20.65 10.14 16.62
N ALA A 234 -19.87 9.05 16.54
CA ALA A 234 -20.36 7.69 16.42
C ALA A 234 -21.49 7.54 15.39
N TYR A 235 -21.34 8.23 14.25
CA TYR A 235 -22.38 8.36 13.23
C TYR A 235 -21.84 7.91 11.88
N SER A 236 -22.67 7.18 11.13
CA SER A 236 -22.40 6.80 9.74
C SER A 236 -22.95 7.85 8.77
N PRO A 237 -22.09 8.59 8.03
CA PRO A 237 -22.54 9.45 6.95
C PRO A 237 -23.24 8.67 5.82
N MET A 238 -22.78 7.45 5.51
CA MET A 238 -23.36 6.63 4.43
C MET A 238 -24.78 6.14 4.77
N LEU A 239 -25.01 5.67 6.00
CA LEU A 239 -26.31 5.13 6.45
C LEU A 239 -27.20 6.16 7.16
N LYS A 240 -26.66 7.37 7.37
CA LYS A 240 -27.31 8.48 8.08
C LYS A 240 -27.88 8.09 9.44
N SER A 241 -27.18 7.20 10.14
CA SER A 241 -27.63 6.61 11.40
C SER A 241 -26.46 6.50 12.38
N PRO A 242 -26.71 6.64 13.69
CA PRO A 242 -25.73 6.30 14.72
C PRO A 242 -25.31 4.83 14.65
N TYR A 243 -24.04 4.53 14.94
CA TYR A 243 -23.48 3.17 14.86
C TYR A 243 -24.05 2.21 15.91
N ASP A 244 -24.48 2.71 17.06
CA ASP A 244 -25.11 1.92 18.14
C ASP A 244 -26.48 1.34 17.76
N VAL A 245 -27.16 1.92 16.77
CA VAL A 245 -28.46 1.42 16.26
C VAL A 245 -28.28 0.37 15.16
N ILE A 246 -27.10 0.30 14.55
CA ILE A 246 -26.84 -0.59 13.41
C ILE A 246 -26.46 -1.98 13.92
N ALA A 247 -27.19 -3.01 13.48
CA ALA A 247 -26.87 -4.39 13.83
C ALA A 247 -25.67 -4.94 13.03
N SER A 248 -24.87 -5.79 13.68
CA SER A 248 -23.93 -6.67 12.98
C SER A 248 -24.72 -7.57 12.02
N PRO A 249 -24.27 -7.82 10.77
CA PRO A 249 -22.95 -7.55 10.17
C PRO A 249 -22.82 -6.24 9.38
N VAL A 250 -23.87 -5.42 9.34
CA VAL A 250 -23.90 -4.17 8.56
C VAL A 250 -23.01 -3.11 9.19
N LEU A 251 -22.90 -3.14 10.53
CA LEU A 251 -22.08 -2.23 11.33
C LEU A 251 -20.61 -2.26 10.91
N GLU A 252 -20.01 -3.46 10.81
CA GLU A 252 -18.60 -3.66 10.50
C GLU A 252 -18.26 -3.16 9.09
N ILE A 253 -19.16 -3.41 8.13
CA ILE A 253 -18.99 -2.95 6.74
C ILE A 253 -19.16 -1.42 6.66
N ALA A 254 -20.15 -0.85 7.34
CA ALA A 254 -20.39 0.59 7.36
C ALA A 254 -19.23 1.35 8.00
N LEU A 255 -18.75 0.88 9.16
CA LEU A 255 -17.58 1.45 9.84
C LEU A 255 -16.35 1.43 8.94
N ALA A 256 -16.05 0.28 8.32
CA ALA A 256 -14.92 0.16 7.40
C ALA A 256 -15.04 1.09 6.18
N ALA A 257 -16.24 1.19 5.59
CA ALA A 257 -16.51 2.03 4.42
C ALA A 257 -16.40 3.52 4.73
N ASP A 258 -17.06 3.98 5.80
CA ASP A 258 -17.04 5.37 6.24
C ASP A 258 -15.60 5.80 6.60
N PHE A 259 -14.86 4.94 7.31
CA PHE A 259 -13.47 5.19 7.68
C PHE A 259 -12.54 5.29 6.46
N ALA A 260 -12.77 4.48 5.43
CA ALA A 260 -12.01 4.53 4.17
C ALA A 260 -12.25 5.79 3.33
N THR A 261 -13.31 6.57 3.60
CA THR A 261 -13.60 7.79 2.81
C THR A 261 -12.66 8.96 3.09
N PHE A 262 -12.15 9.07 4.32
CA PHE A 262 -11.35 10.22 4.75
C PHE A 262 -9.93 9.84 5.17
N VAL A 263 -9.67 8.58 5.54
CA VAL A 263 -8.32 8.13 5.88
C VAL A 263 -7.50 8.00 4.59
N PRO A 264 -6.30 8.62 4.52
CA PRO A 264 -5.43 8.48 3.36
C PRO A 264 -4.94 7.03 3.21
N ALA A 265 -4.71 6.60 1.97
CA ALA A 265 -4.24 5.24 1.69
C ALA A 265 -2.95 4.85 2.43
N ILE A 266 -2.06 5.81 2.70
CA ILE A 266 -0.84 5.61 3.48
C ILE A 266 -1.05 6.20 4.88
N PHE A 267 -1.08 5.34 5.88
CA PHE A 267 -1.39 5.68 7.27
C PHE A 267 -0.52 4.84 8.24
N PRO A 268 -0.29 5.32 9.48
CA PRO A 268 0.50 4.58 10.47
C PRO A 268 -0.33 3.51 11.15
N GLU A 269 0.33 2.45 11.64
CA GLU A 269 -0.32 1.30 12.29
C GLU A 269 -1.24 1.70 13.46
N SER A 270 -0.97 2.82 14.13
CA SER A 270 -1.85 3.37 15.17
C SER A 270 -3.29 3.62 14.72
N VAL A 271 -3.52 3.85 13.43
CA VAL A 271 -4.86 4.05 12.86
C VAL A 271 -5.63 2.72 12.81
N ASP A 272 -4.96 1.60 12.57
CA ASP A 272 -5.58 0.27 12.65
C ASP A 272 -6.05 -0.04 14.06
N TYR A 273 -5.18 0.22 15.05
CA TYR A 273 -5.53 0.06 16.46
C TYR A 273 -6.66 0.99 16.88
N PHE A 274 -6.70 2.22 16.36
CA PHE A 274 -7.78 3.16 16.64
C PHE A 274 -9.13 2.63 16.12
N LEU A 275 -9.18 2.10 14.90
CA LEU A 275 -10.39 1.49 14.34
C LEU A 275 -10.80 0.25 15.12
N SER A 276 -9.87 -0.70 15.35
CA SER A 276 -10.16 -1.94 16.07
C SER A 276 -10.69 -1.67 17.48
N ALA A 277 -10.06 -0.75 18.22
CA ALA A 277 -10.51 -0.39 19.56
C ALA A 277 -11.88 0.30 19.56
N THR A 278 -12.18 1.11 18.54
CA THR A 278 -13.49 1.78 18.42
C THR A 278 -14.60 0.77 18.12
N VAL A 279 -14.32 -0.23 17.26
CA VAL A 279 -15.27 -1.31 16.96
C VAL A 279 -15.51 -2.18 18.18
N GLU A 280 -14.45 -2.54 18.91
CA GLU A 280 -14.56 -3.33 20.14
C GLU A 280 -15.37 -2.62 21.23
N GLU A 281 -15.33 -1.28 21.27
CA GLU A 281 -16.13 -0.46 22.18
C GLU A 281 -17.63 -0.48 21.83
N ILE A 282 -17.99 -0.57 20.54
CA ILE A 282 -19.38 -0.53 20.05
C ILE A 282 -20.00 -1.93 19.94
N ALA A 283 -19.30 -2.86 19.29
CA ALA A 283 -19.79 -4.20 18.96
C ALA A 283 -19.41 -5.26 20.01
N GLY A 284 -18.53 -4.92 20.96
CA GLY A 284 -17.98 -5.87 21.93
C GLY A 284 -16.75 -6.64 21.42
N ASN A 285 -16.25 -7.54 22.25
CA ASN A 285 -14.98 -8.27 22.04
C ASN A 285 -15.20 -9.79 21.88
N ASP A 286 -16.42 -10.21 21.58
CA ASP A 286 -16.74 -11.63 21.42
C ASP A 286 -16.30 -12.12 20.04
N ASP A 287 -15.69 -13.31 20.00
CA ASP A 287 -15.22 -13.93 18.76
C ASP A 287 -16.40 -14.25 17.82
N VAL A 288 -16.35 -13.73 16.60
CA VAL A 288 -17.32 -14.01 15.54
C VAL A 288 -16.71 -15.01 14.57
N THR A 289 -17.47 -16.05 14.21
CA THR A 289 -17.03 -17.00 13.17
C THR A 289 -17.37 -16.40 11.81
N LEU A 290 -16.44 -16.49 10.85
CA LEU A 290 -16.66 -15.90 9.53
C LEU A 290 -17.93 -16.43 8.86
N THR A 291 -18.26 -17.70 9.04
CA THR A 291 -19.54 -18.28 8.57
C THR A 291 -20.78 -17.67 9.22
N SER A 292 -20.77 -17.35 10.51
CA SER A 292 -21.93 -16.72 11.16
C SER A 292 -22.12 -15.28 10.69
N PHE A 293 -21.01 -14.56 10.48
CA PHE A 293 -21.00 -13.23 9.88
C PHE A 293 -21.57 -13.27 8.45
N LEU A 294 -21.05 -14.15 7.59
CA LEU A 294 -21.45 -14.25 6.20
C LEU A 294 -22.90 -14.71 6.02
N ASN A 295 -23.38 -15.63 6.87
CA ASN A 295 -24.80 -16.03 6.87
C ASN A 295 -25.73 -14.87 7.25
N SER A 296 -25.29 -14.01 8.18
CA SER A 296 -26.08 -12.86 8.62
C SER A 296 -26.16 -11.74 7.56
N LEU A 297 -25.25 -11.72 6.59
CA LEU A 297 -25.28 -10.78 5.46
C LEU A 297 -26.44 -11.05 4.50
N ASN A 298 -26.76 -12.32 4.25
CA ASN A 298 -27.86 -12.69 3.34
C ASN A 298 -29.23 -12.16 3.81
N SER A 299 -29.39 -11.92 5.11
CA SER A 299 -30.62 -11.37 5.68
C SER A 299 -30.72 -9.84 5.59
N ASN A 300 -29.60 -9.15 5.30
CA ASN A 300 -29.50 -7.68 5.28
C ASN A 300 -29.01 -7.12 3.94
N ALA A 301 -29.18 -7.89 2.85
CA ALA A 301 -28.66 -7.56 1.52
C ALA A 301 -29.14 -6.19 1.00
N ASP A 302 -30.38 -5.80 1.30
CA ASP A 302 -30.98 -4.54 0.82
C ASP A 302 -30.33 -3.28 1.43
N ALA A 303 -29.80 -3.36 2.66
CA ALA A 303 -29.08 -2.26 3.30
C ALA A 303 -27.64 -2.13 2.77
N LEU A 304 -27.06 -3.25 2.31
CA LEU A 304 -25.65 -3.34 1.90
C LEU A 304 -25.43 -3.00 0.42
N SER A 305 -26.45 -3.14 -0.43
CA SER A 305 -26.35 -2.78 -1.86
C SER A 305 -26.10 -1.29 -2.11
N GLY A 306 -26.36 -0.42 -1.12
CA GLY A 306 -26.04 1.01 -1.19
C GLY A 306 -24.57 1.34 -0.86
N ILE A 307 -23.89 0.48 -0.09
CA ILE A 307 -22.50 0.67 0.35
C ILE A 307 -21.55 -0.08 -0.58
N LEU A 308 -21.90 -1.31 -0.95
CA LEU A 308 -21.11 -2.17 -1.79
C LEU A 308 -21.47 -1.91 -3.26
N LYS A 309 -20.54 -1.27 -3.98
CA LYS A 309 -20.66 -1.18 -5.44
C LYS A 309 -20.48 -2.57 -6.04
N GLU A 310 -21.25 -2.88 -7.07
CA GLU A 310 -21.07 -4.11 -7.84
C GLU A 310 -19.66 -4.09 -8.45
N GLN A 311 -18.77 -4.94 -7.94
CA GLN A 311 -17.43 -5.07 -8.49
C GLN A 311 -17.42 -6.12 -9.59
N SER A 312 -16.58 -5.91 -10.60
CA SER A 312 -16.49 -6.78 -11.77
C SER A 312 -16.11 -8.20 -11.35
N ASN A 313 -16.52 -9.18 -12.17
CA ASN A 313 -16.15 -10.58 -11.97
C ASN A 313 -14.63 -10.73 -12.00
N ALA A 314 -14.00 -10.69 -10.83
CA ALA A 314 -12.56 -10.89 -10.71
C ALA A 314 -12.24 -12.38 -10.92
N GLU A 315 -11.52 -12.65 -12.00
CA GLU A 315 -11.05 -13.97 -12.39
C GLU A 315 -9.82 -14.36 -11.55
N GLY A 316 -10.02 -14.92 -10.35
CA GLY A 316 -8.90 -15.45 -9.55
C GLY A 316 -9.13 -15.41 -8.04
N ARG A 317 -8.04 -15.17 -7.29
CA ARG A 317 -8.10 -14.81 -5.87
C ARG A 317 -8.69 -13.41 -5.71
N ILE A 318 -9.64 -13.22 -4.80
CA ILE A 318 -10.37 -11.96 -4.60
C ILE A 318 -10.29 -11.50 -3.14
N SER A 319 -10.59 -10.22 -2.91
CA SER A 319 -10.63 -9.65 -1.58
C SER A 319 -11.80 -10.17 -0.75
N LEU A 320 -11.72 -10.04 0.58
CA LEU A 320 -12.84 -10.43 1.44
C LEU A 320 -14.05 -9.53 1.13
N LEU A 321 -13.81 -8.24 0.88
CA LEU A 321 -14.84 -7.30 0.47
C LEU A 321 -15.51 -7.67 -0.86
N ASP A 322 -14.75 -8.10 -1.87
CA ASP A 322 -15.31 -8.51 -3.16
C ASP A 322 -16.09 -9.81 -3.05
N PHE A 323 -15.65 -10.72 -2.19
CA PHE A 323 -16.40 -11.92 -1.86
C PHE A 323 -17.72 -11.58 -1.15
N VAL A 324 -17.70 -10.65 -0.19
CA VAL A 324 -18.90 -10.13 0.49
C VAL A 324 -19.85 -9.45 -0.51
N SER A 325 -19.34 -8.61 -1.41
CA SER A 325 -20.11 -7.98 -2.48
C SER A 325 -20.74 -9.04 -3.40
N GLY A 326 -19.95 -10.03 -3.82
CA GLY A 326 -20.45 -11.13 -4.65
C GLY A 326 -21.47 -12.02 -3.94
N LEU A 327 -21.36 -12.24 -2.63
CA LEU A 327 -22.39 -12.93 -1.85
C LEU A 327 -23.70 -12.14 -1.81
N VAL A 328 -23.64 -10.83 -1.52
CA VAL A 328 -24.81 -9.94 -1.51
C VAL A 328 -25.49 -9.90 -2.89
N HIS A 329 -24.71 -9.94 -3.98
CA HIS A 329 -25.21 -9.99 -5.35
C HIS A 329 -25.48 -11.42 -5.89
N LYS A 330 -25.44 -12.46 -5.04
CA LYS A 330 -25.69 -13.87 -5.40
C LYS A 330 -24.78 -14.44 -6.50
N LYS A 331 -23.55 -13.95 -6.61
CA LYS A 331 -22.52 -14.43 -7.56
C LYS A 331 -21.67 -15.58 -7.00
N TYR A 332 -21.56 -15.71 -5.67
CA TYR A 332 -20.74 -16.72 -5.00
C TYR A 332 -21.51 -17.48 -3.93
N GLU A 333 -21.05 -18.67 -3.56
CA GLU A 333 -21.55 -19.43 -2.41
C GLU A 333 -20.50 -19.46 -1.27
N LEU A 334 -20.92 -19.78 -0.05
CA LEU A 334 -20.01 -19.86 1.12
C LEU A 334 -18.87 -20.85 0.92
N LYS A 335 -19.11 -21.93 0.16
CA LYS A 335 -18.12 -22.97 -0.17
C LYS A 335 -16.96 -22.44 -1.02
N ASP A 336 -17.15 -21.31 -1.70
CA ASP A 336 -16.13 -20.72 -2.55
C ASP A 336 -15.10 -19.90 -1.76
N LEU A 337 -15.34 -19.64 -0.46
CA LEU A 337 -14.48 -18.81 0.39
C LEU A 337 -13.02 -19.29 0.38
N LYS A 338 -12.80 -20.59 0.59
CA LYS A 338 -11.44 -21.17 0.59
C LYS A 338 -10.77 -21.08 -0.78
N THR A 339 -11.54 -21.26 -1.85
CA THR A 339 -11.03 -21.22 -3.24
C THR A 339 -10.73 -19.79 -3.69
N LYS A 340 -11.50 -18.80 -3.21
CA LYS A 340 -11.45 -17.41 -3.68
C LYS A 340 -10.63 -16.50 -2.76
N VAL A 341 -10.81 -16.56 -1.46
CA VAL A 341 -10.09 -15.70 -0.49
C VAL A 341 -8.86 -16.42 0.09
N GLY A 342 -8.92 -17.75 0.23
CA GLY A 342 -7.77 -18.56 0.70
C GLY A 342 -7.76 -18.81 2.20
N VAL A 343 -8.89 -18.58 2.86
CA VAL A 343 -9.06 -18.71 4.30
C VAL A 343 -10.11 -19.78 4.60
N ASP A 344 -9.92 -20.49 5.73
CA ASP A 344 -10.83 -21.54 6.18
C ASP A 344 -12.17 -20.96 6.71
N GLU A 345 -13.25 -21.72 6.52
CA GLU A 345 -14.63 -21.32 6.87
C GLU A 345 -14.84 -21.17 8.39
N ASP A 346 -14.11 -21.93 9.20
CA ASP A 346 -14.20 -21.93 10.66
C ASP A 346 -13.34 -20.85 11.34
N LEU A 347 -12.83 -19.88 10.57
CA LEU A 347 -11.99 -18.83 11.12
C LEU A 347 -12.78 -17.97 12.11
N LYS A 348 -12.26 -17.88 13.34
CA LYS A 348 -12.75 -16.98 14.39
C LYS A 348 -11.96 -15.68 14.34
N LEU A 349 -12.69 -14.57 14.23
CA LEU A 349 -12.12 -13.22 14.22
C LEU A 349 -12.88 -12.34 15.22
N LYS A 350 -12.14 -11.43 15.83
CA LYS A 350 -12.75 -10.34 16.59
C LYS A 350 -13.43 -9.35 15.63
N PRO A 351 -14.55 -8.72 16.02
CA PRO A 351 -15.21 -7.69 15.21
C PRO A 351 -14.26 -6.57 14.77
N GLY A 352 -13.37 -6.14 15.67
CA GLY A 352 -12.35 -5.13 15.35
C GLY A 352 -11.37 -5.59 14.27
N SER A 353 -10.86 -6.82 14.35
CA SER A 353 -9.96 -7.38 13.34
C SER A 353 -10.64 -7.59 11.99
N LEU A 354 -11.91 -8.02 11.99
CA LEU A 354 -12.70 -8.18 10.77
C LEU A 354 -12.96 -6.83 10.10
N THR A 355 -13.35 -5.81 10.87
CA THR A 355 -13.59 -4.45 10.36
C THR A 355 -12.31 -3.84 9.81
N THR A 356 -11.18 -4.02 10.49
CA THR A 356 -9.87 -3.56 10.01
C THR A 356 -9.47 -4.25 8.71
N TRP A 357 -9.73 -5.55 8.54
CA TRP A 357 -9.50 -6.25 7.28
C TRP A 357 -10.37 -5.68 6.15
N LEU A 358 -11.68 -5.53 6.38
CA LEU A 358 -12.59 -4.92 5.40
C LEU A 358 -12.15 -3.49 5.03
N PHE A 359 -11.67 -2.71 6.00
CA PHE A 359 -11.14 -1.37 5.78
C PHE A 359 -9.92 -1.38 4.84
N HIS A 360 -8.99 -2.32 5.01
CA HIS A 360 -7.85 -2.45 4.09
C HIS A 360 -8.29 -2.79 2.67
N ASP A 361 -9.30 -3.63 2.51
CA ASP A 361 -9.85 -3.96 1.18
C ASP A 361 -10.53 -2.74 0.54
N PHE A 362 -11.25 -1.91 1.31
CA PHE A 362 -11.76 -0.64 0.82
C PHE A 362 -10.64 0.30 0.36
N LEU A 363 -9.55 0.40 1.11
CA LEU A 363 -8.39 1.21 0.72
C LEU A 363 -7.69 0.65 -0.53
N CYS A 364 -7.63 -0.66 -0.71
CA CYS A 364 -7.13 -1.26 -1.95
C CYS A 364 -7.93 -0.75 -3.16
N ASN A 365 -9.26 -0.69 -3.04
CA ASN A 365 -10.13 -0.17 -4.10
C ASN A 365 -9.94 1.34 -4.35
N VAL A 366 -9.69 2.12 -3.30
CA VAL A 366 -9.32 3.55 -3.43
C VAL A 366 -8.00 3.70 -4.20
N ILE A 367 -6.98 2.89 -3.88
CA ILE A 367 -5.68 2.93 -4.56
C ILE A 367 -5.82 2.55 -6.05
N LEU A 368 -6.63 1.54 -6.35
CA LEU A 368 -6.87 1.08 -7.72
C LEU A 368 -7.65 2.08 -8.58
N THR A 369 -8.53 2.87 -7.97
CA THR A 369 -9.35 3.88 -8.66
C THR A 369 -8.69 5.26 -8.73
N SER A 370 -7.68 5.52 -7.89
CA SER A 370 -6.86 6.73 -7.94
C SER A 370 -6.05 6.77 -9.24
N LYS A 371 -6.24 7.82 -10.05
CA LYS A 371 -5.54 8.03 -11.33
C LYS A 371 -4.09 8.46 -11.15
#